data_AF-A0A6G3PIM6-F1
#
_entry.id   AF-A0A6G3PIM6-F1
#
_cell.length_a   1.000
_cell.length_b   1.000
_cell.length_c   1.000
_cell.angle_alpha   90.00
_cell.angle_beta   90.00
_cell.angle_gamma   90.00
#
_symmetry.space_group_name_H-M   'P 1'
#
loop_
_entity.id
_entity.type
_entity.pdbx_description
1 polymer ?
#
loop_
_entity_poly.entity_id
_entity_poly.type
_entity_poly.pdbx_seq_one_letter_code
_entity_poly.pdbx_strand_id
1 'polypeptide(L)'
;LARPERTAAEALHGTGLPARTVDGVLRPLLTALLSDPGLTTSSRYADLALRDYARGGLCVPAGGSSALPELLAAALPPGTVRTGVHVTAVGITSVRTKEHGELGCRSLLLATGAGAAAELLPGLRVPAFHPVTVLHHTAPAPPSTGRSLVLDGDRSGPVAHTAVMSEVDPSRAPAGR
;
A
#
# COMPACT_ATOMS: atom_id res chain seq x y z
N LEU A 1 21.31 4.32 -12.71
CA LEU A 1 21.54 4.78 -11.31
C LEU A 1 22.25 6.14 -11.22
N ALA A 2 22.95 6.60 -12.28
CA ALA A 2 23.69 7.88 -12.26
C ALA A 2 22.84 9.16 -12.35
N ARG A 3 21.51 9.05 -12.53
CA ARG A 3 20.63 10.23 -12.60
C ARG A 3 20.46 10.83 -11.19
N PRO A 4 20.58 12.16 -11.03
CA PRO A 4 20.37 12.84 -9.75
C PRO A 4 19.00 12.52 -9.17
N GLU A 5 18.94 12.33 -7.86
CA GLU A 5 17.67 12.15 -7.17
C GLU A 5 16.92 13.48 -7.04
N ARG A 6 15.62 13.42 -7.33
CA ARG A 6 14.67 14.53 -7.36
C ARG A 6 13.31 14.03 -6.90
N THR A 7 12.39 14.95 -6.66
CA THR A 7 10.98 14.59 -6.47
C THR A 7 10.39 13.99 -7.75
N ALA A 8 9.37 13.14 -7.61
CA ALA A 8 8.65 12.57 -8.75
C ALA A 8 8.00 13.67 -9.60
N ALA A 9 7.49 14.75 -8.98
CA ALA A 9 6.97 15.93 -9.67
C ALA A 9 8.00 16.57 -10.61
N GLU A 10 9.22 16.83 -10.13
CA GLU A 10 10.29 17.44 -10.94
C GLU A 10 10.74 16.52 -12.08
N ALA A 11 10.82 15.22 -11.82
CA ALA A 11 11.21 14.25 -12.84
C ALA A 11 10.17 14.12 -13.96
N LEU A 12 8.88 14.25 -13.63
CA LEU A 12 7.77 14.10 -14.59
C LEU A 12 7.82 15.13 -15.72
N HIS A 13 8.10 16.39 -15.38
CA HIS A 13 8.19 17.48 -16.37
C HIS A 13 9.39 17.32 -17.31
N GLY A 14 10.42 16.58 -16.90
CA GLY A 14 11.65 16.34 -17.68
C GLY A 14 11.56 15.15 -18.66
N THR A 15 10.37 14.58 -18.90
CA THR A 15 10.18 13.36 -19.69
C THR A 15 10.09 13.61 -21.21
N GLY A 16 9.89 14.85 -21.64
CA GLY A 16 9.69 15.19 -23.06
C GLY A 16 8.34 14.75 -23.64
N LEU A 17 7.42 14.28 -22.79
CA LEU A 17 6.06 13.89 -23.18
C LEU A 17 5.13 15.10 -23.29
N PRO A 18 4.06 15.03 -24.10
CA PRO A 18 3.07 16.10 -24.19
C PRO A 18 2.44 16.40 -22.82
N ALA A 19 2.25 17.68 -22.50
CA ALA A 19 1.67 18.11 -21.23
C ALA A 19 0.33 17.40 -20.91
N ARG A 20 -0.53 17.22 -21.92
CA ARG A 20 -1.80 16.49 -21.77
C ARG A 20 -1.64 15.05 -21.26
N THR A 21 -0.57 14.36 -21.67
CA THR A 21 -0.29 12.98 -21.24
C THR A 21 0.30 12.98 -19.84
N VAL A 22 1.19 13.93 -19.56
CA VAL A 22 1.81 14.08 -18.24
C VAL A 22 0.75 14.42 -17.20
N ASP A 23 -0.07 15.44 -17.43
CA ASP A 23 -1.01 15.94 -16.44
C ASP A 23 -2.32 15.13 -16.39
N GLY A 24 -2.80 14.60 -17.53
CA GLY A 24 -4.07 13.88 -17.59
C GLY A 24 -3.96 12.38 -17.25
N VAL A 25 -2.76 11.78 -17.32
CA VAL A 25 -2.59 10.33 -17.11
C VAL A 25 -1.46 10.03 -16.13
N LEU A 26 -0.23 10.45 -16.41
CA LEU A 26 0.93 10.02 -15.63
C LEU A 26 0.92 10.57 -14.21
N ARG A 27 0.57 11.86 -14.05
CA ARG A 27 0.48 12.49 -12.74
C ARG A 27 -0.62 11.83 -11.88
N PRO A 28 -1.89 11.71 -12.33
CA PRO A 28 -2.93 10.99 -11.59
C PRO A 28 -2.57 9.54 -11.26
N LEU A 29 -1.96 8.82 -12.21
CA LEU A 29 -1.53 7.43 -12.00
C LEU A 29 -0.48 7.34 -10.91
N LEU A 30 0.58 8.16 -10.96
CA LEU A 30 1.60 8.16 -9.92
C LEU A 30 1.07 8.63 -8.58
N THR A 31 0.15 9.60 -8.55
CA THR A 31 -0.50 10.00 -7.31
C THR A 31 -1.27 8.84 -6.69
N ALA A 32 -1.96 8.03 -7.51
CA ALA A 32 -2.64 6.82 -7.04
C ALA A 32 -1.66 5.75 -6.54
N LEU A 33 -0.62 5.43 -7.33
CA LEU A 33 0.37 4.40 -7.00
C LEU A 33 1.21 4.75 -5.76
N LEU A 34 1.52 6.04 -5.57
CA LEU A 34 2.37 6.52 -4.49
C LEU A 34 1.59 7.01 -3.26
N SER A 35 0.27 7.16 -3.39
CA SER A 35 -0.57 7.83 -2.40
C SER A 35 -0.04 9.22 -2.01
N ASP A 36 0.52 9.93 -3.00
CA ASP A 36 1.20 11.21 -2.81
C ASP A 36 0.65 12.24 -3.82
N PRO A 37 -0.26 13.14 -3.41
CA PRO A 37 -0.83 14.16 -4.28
C PRO A 37 0.20 15.18 -4.78
N GLY A 38 1.23 15.46 -3.98
CA GLY A 38 2.29 16.41 -4.32
C GLY A 38 3.38 15.80 -5.20
N LEU A 39 3.42 14.46 -5.31
CA LEU A 39 4.51 13.72 -5.95
C LEU A 39 5.88 14.12 -5.40
N THR A 40 5.95 14.33 -4.08
CA THR A 40 7.16 14.68 -3.32
C THR A 40 8.08 13.48 -3.11
N THR A 41 7.53 12.27 -3.24
CA THR A 41 8.24 10.99 -3.20
C THR A 41 9.39 10.94 -4.22
N SER A 42 10.42 10.15 -3.92
CA SER A 42 11.59 9.97 -4.78
C SER A 42 11.21 9.58 -6.22
N SER A 43 11.77 10.29 -7.19
CA SER A 43 11.66 9.96 -8.63
C SER A 43 12.09 8.53 -8.95
N ARG A 44 13.07 7.98 -8.22
CA ARG A 44 13.52 6.58 -8.41
C ARG A 44 12.45 5.58 -7.98
N TYR A 45 11.74 5.88 -6.90
CA TYR A 45 10.63 5.05 -6.43
C TYR A 45 9.41 5.18 -7.37
N ALA A 46 9.14 6.38 -7.88
CA ALA A 46 8.13 6.58 -8.92
C ALA A 46 8.43 5.79 -10.20
N ASP A 47 9.68 5.78 -10.67
CA ASP A 47 10.11 4.99 -11.82
C ASP A 47 9.92 3.48 -11.59
N LEU A 48 10.18 3.01 -10.37
CA LEU A 48 9.97 1.61 -9.99
C LEU A 48 8.48 1.27 -9.99
N ALA A 49 7.66 2.08 -9.31
CA ALA A 49 6.21 1.89 -9.25
C ALA A 49 5.58 1.89 -10.66
N LEU A 50 5.99 2.83 -11.52
CA LEU A 50 5.51 2.91 -12.89
C LEU A 50 5.97 1.71 -13.73
N ARG A 51 7.21 1.25 -13.55
CA ARG A 51 7.72 0.06 -14.23
C ARG A 51 6.96 -1.19 -13.83
N ASP A 52 6.71 -1.38 -12.54
CA ASP A 52 6.02 -2.55 -12.01
C ASP A 52 4.56 -2.55 -12.49
N TYR A 53 3.89 -1.39 -12.45
CA TYR A 53 2.57 -1.22 -13.04
C TYR A 53 2.57 -1.53 -14.55
N ALA A 54 3.53 -1.00 -15.31
CA ALA A 54 3.59 -1.23 -16.76
C ALA A 54 3.87 -2.71 -17.12
N ARG A 55 4.51 -3.47 -16.24
CA ARG A 55 4.82 -4.89 -16.46
C ARG A 55 3.74 -5.84 -15.99
N GLY A 56 3.10 -5.55 -14.85
CA GLY A 56 2.20 -6.48 -14.17
C GLY A 56 0.78 -5.96 -13.95
N GLY A 57 0.52 -4.67 -14.20
CA GLY A 57 -0.73 -4.02 -13.84
C GLY A 57 -0.95 -3.96 -12.32
N LEU A 58 -2.21 -3.80 -11.93
CA LEU A 58 -2.64 -3.95 -10.54
C LEU A 58 -3.37 -5.28 -10.38
N CYS A 59 -3.17 -5.92 -9.23
CA CYS A 59 -3.86 -7.14 -8.87
C CYS A 59 -4.35 -7.07 -7.42
N VAL A 60 -5.35 -7.90 -7.12
CA VAL A 60 -5.83 -8.12 -5.77
C VAL A 60 -5.85 -9.63 -5.52
N PRO A 61 -5.61 -10.10 -4.28
CA PRO A 61 -5.72 -11.53 -3.98
C PRO A 61 -7.16 -12.01 -4.21
N ALA A 62 -7.34 -13.15 -4.86
CA ALA A 62 -8.67 -13.74 -4.97
C ALA A 62 -9.22 -14.07 -3.57
N GLY A 63 -10.49 -13.77 -3.32
CA GLY A 63 -11.16 -14.04 -2.05
C GLY A 63 -10.95 -13.00 -0.95
N GLY A 64 -10.35 -11.85 -1.26
CA GLY A 64 -10.19 -10.76 -0.29
C GLY A 64 -8.76 -10.54 0.19
N SER A 65 -8.55 -9.46 0.94
CA SER A 65 -7.22 -9.08 1.43
C SER A 65 -6.70 -10.02 2.54
N SER A 66 -7.56 -10.83 3.17
CA SER A 66 -7.15 -11.81 4.21
C SER A 66 -6.55 -13.09 3.64
N ALA A 67 -6.85 -13.42 2.37
CA ALA A 67 -6.44 -14.68 1.75
C ALA A 67 -4.91 -14.87 1.75
N LEU A 68 -4.14 -13.82 1.43
CA LEU A 68 -2.68 -13.91 1.41
C LEU A 68 -2.08 -14.13 2.81
N PRO A 69 -2.42 -13.34 3.85
CA PRO A 69 -2.00 -13.63 5.22
C PRO A 69 -2.37 -15.04 5.70
N GLU A 70 -3.57 -15.53 5.37
CA GLU A 70 -4.01 -16.88 5.75
C GLU A 70 -3.15 -17.97 5.09
N LEU A 71 -2.86 -17.85 3.79
CA LEU A 71 -1.98 -18.76 3.07
C LEU A 71 -0.55 -18.76 3.63
N LEU A 72 -0.02 -17.57 3.96
CA LEU A 72 1.31 -17.45 4.57
C LEU A 72 1.34 -18.09 5.97
N ALA A 73 0.30 -17.89 6.78
CA ALA A 73 0.21 -18.49 8.11
C ALA A 73 0.08 -20.02 8.05
N ALA A 74 -0.70 -20.54 7.10
CA ALA A 74 -0.88 -21.98 6.90
C ALA A 74 0.40 -22.71 6.46
N ALA A 75 1.34 -21.99 5.84
CA ALA A 75 2.65 -22.52 5.46
C ALA A 75 3.65 -22.65 6.63
N LEU A 76 3.30 -22.13 7.82
CA LEU A 76 4.16 -22.19 9.00
C LEU A 76 3.85 -23.43 9.85
N PRO A 77 4.84 -23.95 10.61
CA PRO A 77 4.59 -25.02 11.57
C PRO A 77 3.46 -24.66 12.56
N PRO A 78 2.62 -25.63 12.96
CA PRO A 78 1.57 -25.38 13.94
C PRO A 78 2.10 -24.72 15.22
N GLY A 79 1.37 -23.72 15.74
CA GLY A 79 1.76 -22.96 16.93
C GLY A 79 2.77 -21.83 16.71
N THR A 80 3.26 -21.62 15.48
CA THR A 80 4.17 -20.50 15.16
C THR A 80 3.50 -19.14 15.32
N VAL A 81 2.26 -19.00 14.85
CA VAL A 81 1.50 -17.74 14.95
C VAL A 81 0.72 -17.73 16.26
N ARG A 82 1.00 -16.74 17.11
CA ARG A 82 0.28 -16.50 18.36
C ARG A 82 -0.38 -15.13 18.29
N THR A 83 -1.71 -15.11 18.22
CA THR A 83 -2.51 -13.87 18.26
C THR A 83 -2.91 -13.54 19.70
N GLY A 84 -3.42 -12.32 19.94
CA GLY A 84 -3.74 -11.86 21.30
C GLY A 84 -2.51 -11.65 22.20
N VAL A 85 -1.30 -11.68 21.64
CA VAL A 85 -0.06 -11.42 22.36
C VAL A 85 0.39 -9.99 22.06
N HIS A 86 0.27 -9.12 23.06
CA HIS A 86 0.73 -7.73 22.95
C HIS A 86 2.16 -7.59 23.47
N VAL A 87 3.09 -7.22 22.59
CA VAL A 87 4.50 -6.96 22.92
C VAL A 87 4.63 -5.56 23.51
N THR A 88 5.32 -5.45 24.65
CA THR A 88 5.50 -4.18 25.38
C THR A 88 6.96 -3.75 25.48
N ALA A 89 7.91 -4.66 25.26
CA ALA A 89 9.32 -4.32 25.12
C ALA A 89 10.05 -5.37 24.29
N VAL A 90 11.13 -4.94 23.64
CA VAL A 90 11.99 -5.79 22.84
C VAL A 90 13.44 -5.69 23.33
N GLY A 91 14.13 -6.82 23.34
CA GLY A 91 15.55 -6.94 23.57
C GLY A 91 16.24 -7.72 22.44
N ILE A 92 17.56 -7.85 22.52
CA ILE A 92 18.35 -8.56 21.52
C ILE A 92 18.00 -10.06 21.49
N THR A 93 17.69 -10.62 22.65
CA THR A 93 17.48 -12.07 22.85
C THR A 93 16.12 -12.40 23.45
N SER A 94 15.24 -11.42 23.62
CA SER A 94 13.94 -11.66 24.22
C SER A 94 12.92 -10.58 23.88
N VAL A 95 11.66 -10.91 24.09
CA VAL A 95 10.52 -10.03 23.90
C VAL A 95 9.63 -10.12 25.13
N ARG A 96 9.32 -8.99 25.74
CA ARG A 96 8.38 -8.92 26.86
C ARG A 96 6.97 -8.66 26.34
N THR A 97 6.03 -9.41 26.86
CA THR A 97 4.61 -9.31 26.52
C THR A 97 3.81 -8.84 27.73
N LYS A 98 2.62 -8.28 27.49
CA LYS A 98 1.76 -7.78 28.57
C LYS A 98 1.25 -8.90 29.48
N GLU A 99 0.81 -10.01 28.89
CA GLU A 99 0.03 -11.06 29.58
C GLU A 99 0.68 -12.45 29.50
N HIS A 100 1.74 -12.62 28.70
CA HIS A 100 2.34 -13.92 28.41
C HIS A 100 3.80 -14.02 28.86
N GLY A 101 4.25 -13.10 29.72
CA GLY A 101 5.61 -13.03 30.23
C GLY A 101 6.65 -12.69 29.16
N GLU A 102 7.87 -13.20 29.34
CA GLU A 102 9.00 -12.98 28.46
C GLU A 102 9.23 -14.20 27.55
N LEU A 103 9.46 -13.93 26.26
CA LEU A 103 9.71 -14.93 25.23
C LEU A 103 11.15 -14.80 24.75
N GLY A 104 11.97 -15.83 24.92
CA GLY A 104 13.34 -15.85 24.42
C GLY A 104 13.40 -16.01 22.90
N CYS A 105 14.36 -15.36 22.25
CA CYS A 105 14.64 -15.48 20.83
C CYS A 105 16.14 -15.37 20.54
N ARG A 106 16.59 -15.90 19.40
CA ARG A 106 17.97 -15.71 18.90
C ARG A 106 18.11 -14.49 18.00
N SER A 107 16.99 -14.04 17.46
CA SER A 107 16.90 -12.93 16.51
C SER A 107 15.48 -12.38 16.57
N LEU A 108 15.35 -11.08 16.30
CA LEU A 108 14.08 -10.36 16.33
C LEU A 108 13.87 -9.62 15.01
N LEU A 109 12.68 -9.78 14.43
CA LEU A 109 12.19 -8.95 13.33
C LEU A 109 11.00 -8.14 13.85
N LEU A 110 11.11 -6.82 13.78
CA LEU A 110 10.01 -5.92 14.12
C LEU A 110 9.22 -5.57 12.85
N ALA A 111 8.08 -6.23 12.66
CA ALA A 111 7.19 -6.04 11.52
C ALA A 111 5.89 -5.31 11.92
N THR A 112 6.02 -4.20 12.63
CA THR A 112 4.90 -3.36 13.07
C THR A 112 4.79 -2.08 12.23
N GLY A 113 3.69 -1.33 12.39
CA GLY A 113 3.64 0.05 11.90
C GLY A 113 4.68 0.93 12.60
N ALA A 114 5.10 2.04 11.97
CA ALA A 114 6.21 2.85 12.46
C ALA A 114 5.95 3.49 13.85
N GLY A 115 4.69 3.83 14.16
CA GLY A 115 4.31 4.34 15.47
C GLY A 115 4.57 3.33 16.59
N ALA A 116 4.00 2.13 16.47
CA ALA A 116 4.25 1.03 17.41
C ALA A 116 5.74 0.64 17.46
N ALA A 117 6.46 0.75 16.34
CA ALA A 117 7.89 0.48 16.31
C ALA A 117 8.68 1.48 17.17
N ALA A 118 8.31 2.77 17.15
CA ALA A 118 8.98 3.80 17.93
C ALA A 118 8.72 3.68 19.43
N GLU A 119 7.57 3.14 19.84
CA GLU A 119 7.31 2.79 21.25
C GLU A 119 8.24 1.67 21.74
N LEU A 120 8.57 0.72 20.86
CA LEU A 120 9.44 -0.42 21.18
C LEU A 120 10.93 -0.10 21.01
N LEU A 121 11.28 0.88 20.17
CA LEU A 121 12.65 1.28 19.86
C LEU A 121 12.85 2.79 20.10
N PRO A 122 13.19 3.20 21.34
CA PRO A 122 13.44 4.59 21.66
C PRO A 122 14.48 5.22 20.74
N GLY A 123 14.17 6.39 20.18
CA GLY A 123 15.04 7.10 19.23
C GLY A 123 14.80 6.76 17.76
N LEU A 124 13.91 5.81 17.44
CA LEU A 124 13.49 5.57 16.06
C LEU A 124 12.77 6.79 15.49
N ARG A 125 13.29 7.35 14.39
CA ARG A 125 12.64 8.45 13.67
C ARG A 125 11.40 7.93 12.93
N VAL A 126 10.24 8.52 13.22
CA VAL A 126 8.99 8.28 12.48
C VAL A 126 8.69 9.46 11.56
N PRO A 127 8.81 9.32 10.23
CA PRO A 127 8.41 10.39 9.31
C PRO A 127 6.89 10.56 9.29
N ALA A 128 6.43 11.70 8.79
CA ALA A 128 5.01 11.90 8.52
C ALA A 128 4.52 10.93 7.44
N PHE A 129 3.26 10.52 7.55
CA PHE A 129 2.59 9.66 6.58
C PHE A 129 1.74 10.49 5.62
N HIS A 130 1.55 9.98 4.40
CA HIS A 130 0.47 10.44 3.55
C HIS A 130 -0.83 9.76 3.99
N PRO A 131 -1.82 10.51 4.54
CA PRO A 131 -3.10 9.92 4.89
C PRO A 131 -3.86 9.54 3.62
N VAL A 132 -4.53 8.39 3.66
CA VAL A 132 -5.39 7.91 2.58
C VAL A 132 -6.75 7.56 3.17
N THR A 133 -7.81 7.97 2.48
CA THR A 133 -9.18 7.55 2.79
C THR A 133 -9.67 6.63 1.69
N VAL A 134 -10.14 5.44 2.08
CA VAL A 134 -10.74 4.47 1.17
C VAL A 134 -12.24 4.41 1.45
N LEU A 135 -13.04 4.67 0.41
CA LEU A 135 -14.49 4.60 0.49
C LEU A 135 -14.99 3.34 -0.20
N HIS A 136 -15.47 2.38 0.59
CA HIS A 136 -16.14 1.20 0.08
C HIS A 136 -17.64 1.48 -0.07
N HIS A 137 -18.17 1.28 -1.28
CA HIS A 137 -19.58 1.44 -1.57
C HIS A 137 -20.03 0.41 -2.61
N THR A 138 -21.35 0.23 -2.74
CA THR A 138 -21.97 -0.59 -3.79
C THR A 138 -22.84 0.29 -4.68
N ALA A 139 -23.06 -0.14 -5.92
CA ALA A 139 -23.97 0.51 -6.86
C ALA A 139 -25.02 -0.52 -7.34
N PRO A 140 -26.19 -0.09 -7.85
CA PRO A 140 -27.15 -1.01 -8.46
C PRO A 140 -26.63 -1.68 -9.75
N ALA A 141 -25.74 -1.00 -10.47
CA ALA A 141 -25.08 -1.52 -11.65
C ALA A 141 -23.63 -0.97 -11.71
N PRO A 142 -22.66 -1.76 -12.19
CA PRO A 142 -21.30 -1.29 -12.35
C PRO A 142 -21.21 -0.24 -13.47
N PRO A 143 -20.35 0.79 -13.33
CA PRO A 143 -20.06 1.68 -14.44
C PRO A 143 -19.36 0.91 -15.57
N SER A 144 -19.48 1.41 -16.81
CA SER A 144 -18.88 0.82 -18.03
C SER A 144 -17.35 1.01 -18.11
N THR A 145 -16.65 0.59 -17.06
CA THR A 145 -15.19 0.70 -16.89
C THR A 145 -14.53 -0.68 -16.74
N GLY A 146 -15.34 -1.71 -16.48
CA GLY A 146 -14.89 -3.08 -16.26
C GLY A 146 -13.88 -3.15 -15.12
N ARG A 147 -12.77 -3.85 -15.37
CA ARG A 147 -11.67 -4.05 -14.41
C ARG A 147 -10.67 -2.90 -14.35
N SER A 148 -10.93 -1.80 -15.05
CA SER A 148 -9.96 -0.71 -15.20
C SER A 148 -9.83 0.10 -13.92
N LEU A 149 -8.60 0.54 -13.62
CA LEU A 149 -8.38 1.63 -12.69
C LEU A 149 -8.82 2.94 -13.36
N VAL A 150 -9.78 3.63 -12.75
CA VAL A 150 -10.24 4.94 -13.21
C VAL A 150 -9.55 6.01 -12.38
N LEU A 151 -8.91 6.96 -13.05
CA LEU A 151 -8.15 8.05 -12.43
C LEU A 151 -8.91 9.37 -12.60
N ASP A 152 -8.86 10.25 -11.60
CA ASP A 152 -9.30 11.64 -11.76
C ASP A 152 -8.23 12.46 -12.49
N GLY A 153 -8.35 12.51 -13.82
CA GLY A 153 -7.43 13.26 -14.69
C GLY A 153 -7.49 14.78 -14.49
N ASP A 154 -8.67 15.30 -14.16
CA ASP A 154 -8.90 16.73 -13.93
C ASP A 154 -8.53 17.15 -12.51
N ARG A 155 -8.36 16.18 -11.59
CA ARG A 155 -8.01 16.39 -10.17
C ARG A 155 -9.01 17.33 -9.48
N SER A 156 -10.28 17.16 -9.83
CA SER A 156 -11.39 18.05 -9.46
C SER A 156 -12.23 17.49 -8.31
N GLY A 157 -12.17 16.17 -8.07
CA GLY A 157 -13.03 15.47 -7.14
C GLY A 157 -12.38 15.14 -5.80
N PRO A 158 -13.18 14.73 -4.80
CA PRO A 158 -12.64 14.22 -3.54
C PRO A 158 -12.03 12.81 -3.69
N VAL A 159 -12.25 12.13 -4.82
CA VAL A 159 -11.78 10.77 -5.09
C VAL A 159 -10.72 10.82 -6.18
N ALA A 160 -9.47 10.51 -5.82
CA ALA A 160 -8.34 10.54 -6.76
C ALA A 160 -8.36 9.39 -7.78
N HIS A 161 -8.91 8.23 -7.40
CA HIS A 161 -9.07 7.06 -8.27
C HIS A 161 -10.13 6.10 -7.71
N THR A 162 -10.68 5.27 -8.59
CA THR A 162 -11.65 4.23 -8.23
C THR A 162 -11.47 2.99 -9.09
N ALA A 163 -11.89 1.84 -8.58
CA ALA A 163 -11.93 0.58 -9.31
C ALA A 163 -13.15 -0.24 -8.87
N VAL A 164 -13.79 -0.92 -9.81
CA VAL A 164 -14.94 -1.79 -9.53
C VAL A 164 -14.43 -3.16 -9.08
N MET A 165 -14.26 -3.34 -7.77
CA MET A 165 -13.61 -4.55 -7.23
C MET A 165 -14.37 -5.85 -7.55
N SER A 166 -15.69 -5.81 -7.74
CA SER A 166 -16.51 -6.97 -8.16
C SER A 166 -16.28 -7.38 -9.60
N GLU A 167 -15.88 -6.45 -10.48
CA GLU A 167 -15.47 -6.77 -11.85
C GLU A 167 -14.12 -7.51 -11.86
N VAL A 168 -13.26 -7.23 -10.87
CA VAL A 168 -11.95 -7.89 -10.70
C VAL A 168 -12.10 -9.26 -10.05
N ASP A 169 -12.84 -9.33 -8.95
CA ASP A 169 -13.15 -10.55 -8.20
C ASP A 169 -14.60 -10.49 -7.68
N PRO A 170 -15.53 -11.25 -8.31
CA PRO A 170 -16.95 -11.22 -7.96
C PRO A 170 -17.26 -11.57 -6.50
N SER A 171 -16.37 -12.29 -5.81
CA SER A 171 -16.55 -12.64 -4.40
C SER A 171 -16.42 -11.45 -3.44
N ARG A 172 -15.92 -10.30 -3.94
CA ARG A 172 -15.70 -9.08 -3.16
C ARG A 172 -16.94 -8.20 -3.04
N ALA A 173 -18.06 -8.59 -3.64
CA ALA A 173 -19.34 -7.91 -3.47
C ALA A 173 -20.46 -8.89 -3.06
N PRO A 174 -21.49 -8.41 -2.34
CA PRO A 174 -22.69 -9.19 -2.08
C PRO A 174 -23.37 -9.63 -3.39
N ALA A 175 -24.12 -10.72 -3.35
CA ALA A 175 -24.89 -11.18 -4.51
C ALA A 175 -25.82 -10.08 -5.04
N GLY A 176 -25.76 -9.83 -6.35
CA GLY A 176 -26.56 -8.79 -7.03
C GLY A 176 -26.01 -7.36 -6.84
N ARG A 177 -24.74 -7.20 -6.45
CA ARG A 177 -24.06 -5.91 -6.27
C ARG A 177 -22.67 -5.91 -6.90
#